data_AF-A0A849WTG7-F1
#
_entry.id   AF-A0A849WTG7-F1
#
_cell.length_a   1.000
_cell.length_b   1.000
_cell.length_c   1.000
_cell.angle_alpha   90.00
_cell.angle_beta   90.00
_cell.angle_gamma   90.00
#
_symmetry.space_group_name_H-M   'P 1'
#
loop_
_entity.id
_entity.type
_entity.pdbx_description
1 polymer ?
#
loop_
_entity_poly.entity_id
_entity_poly.type
_entity_poly.pdbx_seq_one_letter_code
_entity_poly.pdbx_strand_id
1 'polypeptide(L)'
;MKKLLTGLILIYSVFVFAGKDERDFQSATGEPAVKKAEKSFKDTCGGALKITVPWDKLNLNQMKSVRDTAEAISGGVAAYCTNEGNKKAMKALTSIVFTEKGTSSFSFKNGVGTIAAEANSYIPFDSITKEVDK
;
A
#
# COMPACT_ATOMS: atom_id res chain seq x y z
N MET A 1 -34.48 47.57 -0.24
CA MET A 1 -34.54 47.67 1.23
C MET A 1 -34.35 46.28 1.83
N LYS A 2 -33.40 46.12 2.77
CA LYS A 2 -33.39 45.12 3.88
C LYS A 2 -33.31 43.62 3.45
N LYS A 3 -32.40 42.76 3.89
CA LYS A 3 -31.39 42.66 4.98
C LYS A 3 -30.44 41.51 4.54
N LEU A 4 -29.12 41.65 4.52
CA LEU A 4 -28.19 41.32 5.63
C LEU A 4 -28.63 40.10 6.48
N LEU A 5 -28.14 38.92 6.11
CA LEU A 5 -27.91 37.79 7.02
C LEU A 5 -26.51 37.23 6.68
N THR A 6 -25.48 37.73 7.36
CA THR A 6 -24.94 37.20 8.62
C THR A 6 -24.24 35.86 8.40
N GLY A 7 -22.91 35.93 8.52
CA GLY A 7 -21.97 34.88 8.19
C GLY A 7 -22.20 33.57 8.94
N LEU A 8 -22.09 32.49 8.19
CA LEU A 8 -21.88 31.16 8.72
C LEU A 8 -20.39 31.02 9.05
N ILE A 9 -20.03 31.41 10.27
CA ILE A 9 -18.76 31.03 10.88
C ILE A 9 -18.80 29.51 11.02
N LEU A 10 -18.24 28.80 10.04
CA LEU A 10 -17.87 27.40 10.20
C LEU A 10 -16.71 27.37 11.18
N ILE A 11 -17.07 27.30 12.46
CA ILE A 11 -16.19 26.90 13.55
C ILE A 11 -15.73 25.48 13.18
N TYR A 12 -14.61 25.38 12.45
CA TYR A 12 -13.80 24.17 12.42
C TYR A 12 -13.22 24.01 13.82
N SER A 13 -14.07 23.50 14.71
CA SER A 13 -13.72 23.02 16.02
C SER A 13 -12.58 22.02 15.84
N VAL A 14 -11.39 22.51 16.17
CA VAL A 14 -10.14 21.80 16.37
C VAL A 14 -10.35 20.66 17.34
N PHE A 15 -10.83 19.54 16.82
CA PHE A 15 -10.74 18.24 17.46
C PHE A 15 -10.05 17.31 16.47
N VAL A 16 -9.02 16.61 16.96
CA VAL A 16 -8.22 15.55 16.30
C VAL A 16 -6.90 16.01 15.64
N PHE A 17 -5.95 16.50 16.44
CA PHE A 17 -4.52 16.54 16.08
C PHE A 17 -3.77 15.22 16.37
N ALA A 18 -4.44 14.21 16.94
CA ALA A 18 -3.93 12.83 16.94
C ALA A 18 -4.35 12.18 15.62
N GLY A 19 -3.39 11.80 14.77
CA GLY A 19 -3.69 11.19 13.47
C GLY A 19 -3.67 12.14 12.27
N LYS A 20 -3.35 13.44 12.43
CA LYS A 20 -3.30 14.36 11.28
C LYS A 20 -2.16 13.98 10.34
N ASP A 21 -0.97 13.74 10.88
CA ASP A 21 0.20 13.37 10.10
C ASP A 21 0.00 12.02 9.41
N GLU A 22 -0.64 11.05 10.07
CA GLU A 22 -1.00 9.76 9.49
C GLU A 22 -2.00 9.90 8.34
N ARG A 23 -3.05 10.72 8.51
CA ARG A 23 -4.04 10.97 7.43
C ARG A 23 -3.44 11.72 6.25
N ASP A 24 -2.61 12.71 6.53
CA ASP A 24 -1.92 13.48 5.51
C ASP A 24 -0.94 12.58 4.76
N PHE A 25 -0.17 11.74 5.48
CA PHE A 25 0.74 10.78 4.87
C PHE A 25 0.01 9.72 4.04
N GLN A 26 -1.07 9.14 4.57
CA GLN A 26 -1.90 8.14 3.86
C GLN A 26 -2.38 8.71 2.53
N SER A 27 -2.99 9.89 2.54
CA SER A 27 -3.61 10.48 1.34
C SER A 27 -2.58 11.03 0.35
N ALA A 28 -1.51 11.65 0.84
CA ALA A 28 -0.50 12.28 -0.02
C ALA A 28 0.56 11.31 -0.56
N THR A 29 0.85 10.22 0.15
CA THR A 29 1.99 9.34 -0.17
C THR A 29 1.64 7.86 -0.12
N GLY A 30 0.97 7.39 0.94
CA GLY A 30 0.65 5.98 1.15
C GLY A 30 -0.24 5.38 0.06
N GLU A 31 -1.47 5.89 -0.08
CA GLU A 31 -2.43 5.42 -1.09
C GLU A 31 -1.92 5.62 -2.53
N PRO A 32 -1.30 6.76 -2.90
CA PRO A 32 -0.70 6.91 -4.22
C PRO A 32 0.36 5.85 -4.52
N ALA A 33 1.25 5.53 -3.57
CA ALA A 33 2.27 4.49 -3.75
C ALA A 33 1.64 3.11 -3.95
N VAL A 34 0.60 2.78 -3.17
CA VAL A 34 -0.15 1.52 -3.32
C VAL A 34 -0.81 1.43 -4.70
N LYS A 35 -1.54 2.48 -5.13
CA LYS A 35 -2.17 2.52 -6.46
C LYS A 35 -1.15 2.44 -7.59
N LYS A 36 0.01 3.08 -7.43
CA LYS A 36 1.11 2.99 -8.38
C LYS A 36 1.63 1.55 -8.47
N ALA A 37 1.83 0.86 -7.35
CA ALA A 37 2.26 -0.53 -7.32
C ALA A 37 1.28 -1.47 -8.04
N GLU A 38 -0.02 -1.38 -7.73
CA GLU A 38 -1.08 -2.14 -8.40
C GLU A 38 -1.07 -1.90 -9.93
N LYS A 39 -0.97 -0.63 -10.32
CA LYS A 39 -0.93 -0.24 -11.74
C LYS A 39 0.33 -0.78 -12.44
N SER A 40 1.52 -0.56 -11.87
CA SER A 40 2.78 -1.03 -12.44
C SER A 40 2.80 -2.56 -12.57
N PHE A 41 2.26 -3.27 -11.57
CA PHE A 41 2.12 -4.71 -11.60
C PHE A 41 1.20 -5.18 -12.73
N LYS A 42 0.03 -4.54 -12.86
CA LYS A 42 -0.91 -4.84 -13.95
C LYS A 42 -0.31 -4.56 -15.32
N ASP A 43 0.31 -3.39 -15.49
CA ASP A 43 0.85 -2.95 -16.78
C ASP A 43 2.04 -3.82 -17.22
N THR A 44 2.84 -4.32 -16.27
CA THR A 44 4.09 -5.06 -16.57
C THR A 44 3.91 -6.58 -16.52
N CYS A 45 3.30 -7.09 -15.45
CA CYS A 45 3.11 -8.53 -15.22
C CYS A 45 1.77 -9.03 -15.77
N GLY A 46 0.80 -8.14 -16.03
CA GLY A 46 -0.52 -8.49 -16.56
C GLY A 46 -1.49 -9.07 -15.54
N GLY A 47 -1.13 -9.09 -14.25
CA GLY A 47 -1.98 -9.58 -13.15
C GLY A 47 -2.78 -8.45 -12.50
N ALA A 48 -4.02 -8.74 -12.08
CA ALA A 48 -4.84 -7.79 -11.33
C ALA A 48 -4.51 -7.87 -9.84
N LEU A 49 -3.36 -7.34 -9.44
CA LEU A 49 -2.96 -7.26 -8.03
C LEU A 49 -3.80 -6.22 -7.30
N LYS A 50 -4.39 -6.62 -6.17
CA LYS A 50 -5.05 -5.72 -5.21
C LYS A 50 -4.30 -5.69 -3.88
N ILE A 51 -3.92 -4.50 -3.41
CA ILE A 51 -3.21 -4.29 -2.16
C ILE A 51 -4.18 -3.70 -1.13
N THR A 52 -4.36 -4.40 -0.02
CA THR A 52 -5.24 -3.99 1.07
C THR A 52 -4.40 -3.60 2.28
N VAL A 53 -4.60 -2.37 2.77
CA VAL A 53 -3.85 -1.82 3.91
C VAL A 53 -4.82 -1.36 5.00
N PRO A 54 -4.67 -1.81 6.25
CA PRO A 54 -5.50 -1.36 7.37
C PRO A 54 -4.97 -0.02 7.92
N TRP A 55 -5.04 1.05 7.12
CA TRP A 55 -4.42 2.35 7.45
C TRP A 55 -4.79 2.89 8.83
N ASP A 56 -6.03 2.68 9.27
CA ASP A 56 -6.57 3.08 10.57
C ASP A 56 -5.87 2.41 11.76
N LYS A 57 -5.15 1.31 11.53
CA LYS A 57 -4.45 0.51 12.54
C LYS A 57 -2.95 0.71 12.56
N LEU A 58 -2.41 1.47 11.62
CA LEU A 58 -0.98 1.65 11.45
C LEU A 58 -0.52 2.98 12.06
N ASN A 59 0.62 2.97 12.73
CA ASN A 59 1.32 4.21 13.04
C ASN A 59 2.11 4.71 11.82
N LEU A 60 2.58 5.97 11.86
CA LEU A 60 3.29 6.59 10.74
C LEU A 60 4.50 5.79 10.23
N ASN A 61 5.26 5.14 11.11
CA ASN A 61 6.43 4.35 10.69
C ASN A 61 6.02 3.07 9.96
N GLN A 62 4.93 2.43 10.40
CA GLN A 62 4.35 1.29 9.68
C GLN A 62 3.77 1.71 8.33
N MET A 63 3.12 2.89 8.25
CA MET A 63 2.65 3.42 6.97
C MET A 63 3.80 3.70 5.99
N LYS A 64 4.92 4.22 6.49
CA LYS A 64 6.15 4.41 5.69
C LYS A 64 6.67 3.08 5.14
N SER A 65 6.73 2.03 5.97
CA SER A 65 7.10 0.68 5.56
C SER A 65 6.18 0.10 4.48
N VAL A 66 4.87 0.34 4.58
CA VAL A 66 3.89 -0.05 3.55
C VAL A 66 4.20 0.66 2.23
N ARG A 67 4.43 1.97 2.29
CA ARG A 67 4.79 2.79 1.12
C ARG A 67 6.11 2.32 0.50
N ASP A 68 7.13 2.00 1.30
CA ASP A 68 8.42 1.50 0.82
C ASP A 68 8.28 0.13 0.13
N THR A 69 7.45 -0.75 0.70
CA THR A 69 7.10 -2.04 0.08
C THR A 69 6.38 -1.83 -1.26
N ALA A 70 5.41 -0.91 -1.32
CA ALA A 70 4.69 -0.58 -2.55
C ALA A 70 5.62 0.01 -3.62
N GLU A 71 6.55 0.88 -3.23
CA GLU A 71 7.57 1.42 -4.12
C GLU A 71 8.49 0.32 -4.65
N ALA A 72 8.95 -0.58 -3.78
CA ALA A 72 9.75 -1.74 -4.16
C ALA A 72 9.02 -2.63 -5.19
N ILE A 73 7.72 -2.88 -4.99
CA ILE A 73 6.89 -3.60 -6.00
C ILE A 73 6.88 -2.83 -7.31
N SER A 74 6.54 -1.53 -7.28
CA SER A 74 6.41 -0.73 -8.50
C SER A 74 7.72 -0.62 -9.29
N GLY A 75 8.88 -0.62 -8.62
CA GLY A 75 10.20 -0.57 -9.24
C GLY A 75 10.74 -1.94 -9.67
N GLY A 76 10.42 -3.00 -8.93
CA GLY A 76 10.94 -4.35 -9.16
C GLY A 76 10.23 -5.11 -10.28
N VAL A 77 8.95 -4.83 -10.53
CA VAL A 77 8.15 -5.57 -11.53
C VAL A 77 8.77 -5.53 -12.94
N ALA A 78 9.38 -4.42 -13.33
CA ALA A 78 10.00 -4.27 -14.66
C ALA A 78 11.21 -5.18 -14.86
N ALA A 79 12.01 -5.39 -13.80
CA ALA A 79 13.20 -6.25 -13.85
C ALA A 79 12.83 -7.74 -13.84
N TYR A 80 11.76 -8.10 -13.14
CA TYR A 80 11.36 -9.50 -12.96
C TYR A 80 10.42 -10.03 -14.04
N CYS A 81 9.37 -9.27 -14.40
CA CYS A 81 8.34 -9.69 -15.35
C CYS A 81 8.78 -9.51 -16.82
N THR A 82 9.96 -10.04 -17.17
CA THR A 82 10.60 -9.90 -18.48
C THR A 82 10.23 -11.03 -19.46
N ASN A 83 9.87 -12.20 -18.95
CA ASN A 83 9.48 -13.37 -19.75
C ASN A 83 8.09 -13.90 -19.35
N GLU A 84 7.52 -14.78 -20.17
CA GLU A 84 6.17 -15.31 -19.95
C GLU A 84 6.05 -16.19 -18.70
N GLY A 85 7.11 -16.92 -18.33
CA GLY A 85 7.14 -17.75 -17.12
C GLY A 85 6.98 -16.93 -15.86
N ASN A 86 7.82 -15.89 -15.70
CA ASN A 86 7.78 -14.96 -14.58
C ASN A 86 6.45 -14.20 -14.53
N LYS A 87 5.94 -13.76 -15.69
CA LYS A 87 4.60 -13.13 -15.77
C LYS A 87 3.50 -14.09 -15.31
N LYS A 88 3.57 -15.36 -15.71
CA LYS A 88 2.58 -16.39 -15.32
C LYS A 88 2.62 -16.67 -13.81
N ALA A 89 3.81 -16.78 -13.22
CA ALA A 89 3.95 -16.98 -11.78
C ALA A 89 3.37 -15.77 -11.01
N MET A 90 3.75 -14.55 -11.38
CA MET A 90 3.24 -13.35 -10.72
C MET A 90 1.74 -13.13 -10.91
N LYS A 91 1.13 -13.62 -11.99
CA LYS A 91 -0.34 -13.60 -12.15
C LYS A 91 -1.07 -14.44 -11.10
N ALA A 92 -0.42 -15.40 -10.45
CA ALA A 92 -0.99 -16.12 -9.31
C ALA A 92 -1.18 -15.20 -8.09
N LEU A 93 -0.37 -14.14 -7.96
CA LEU A 93 -0.51 -13.15 -6.89
C LEU A 93 -1.64 -12.16 -7.23
N THR A 94 -2.83 -12.45 -6.72
CA THR A 94 -4.04 -11.65 -6.94
C THR A 94 -4.22 -10.56 -5.89
N SER A 95 -3.71 -10.77 -4.68
CA SER A 95 -3.81 -9.77 -3.62
C SER A 95 -2.65 -9.78 -2.65
N ILE A 96 -2.37 -8.64 -2.04
CA ILE A 96 -1.50 -8.49 -0.87
C ILE A 96 -2.32 -7.85 0.25
N VAL A 97 -2.26 -8.43 1.44
CA VAL A 97 -2.93 -7.92 2.64
C VAL A 97 -1.87 -7.56 3.68
N PHE A 98 -1.87 -6.30 4.11
CA PHE A 98 -1.05 -5.86 5.23
C PHE A 98 -1.76 -6.10 6.56
N THR A 99 -0.98 -6.43 7.59
CA THR A 99 -1.44 -6.63 8.97
C THR A 99 -0.63 -5.77 9.94
N GLU A 100 -1.24 -5.32 11.04
CA GLU A 100 -0.62 -4.44 12.03
C GLU A 100 0.41 -5.14 12.96
N LYS A 101 0.38 -6.47 13.01
CA LYS A 101 1.10 -7.29 14.00
C LYS A 101 1.91 -8.38 13.32
N GLY A 102 3.13 -8.55 13.79
CA GLY A 102 4.06 -9.58 13.33
C GLY A 102 5.40 -9.00 12.92
N THR A 103 6.33 -9.89 12.57
CA THR A 103 7.62 -9.54 11.97
C THR A 103 7.46 -9.41 10.47
N SER A 104 8.11 -8.41 9.87
CA SER A 104 8.13 -8.18 8.43
C SER A 104 8.58 -9.45 7.71
N SER A 105 7.58 -10.16 7.17
CA SER A 105 7.73 -11.37 6.39
C SER A 105 6.63 -11.40 5.35
N PHE A 106 6.89 -12.06 4.23
CA PHE A 106 5.90 -12.30 3.19
C PHE A 106 5.52 -13.78 3.21
N SER A 107 4.22 -14.06 3.22
CA SER A 107 3.70 -15.41 3.07
C SER A 107 2.69 -15.45 1.93
N PHE A 108 2.74 -16.49 1.11
CA PHE A 108 1.86 -16.64 -0.05
C PHE A 108 1.02 -17.91 0.06
N LYS A 109 -0.30 -17.76 -0.04
CA LYS A 109 -1.23 -18.89 -0.05
C LYS A 109 -2.47 -18.56 -0.85
N ASN A 110 -2.88 -19.48 -1.73
CA ASN A 110 -4.12 -19.37 -2.51
C ASN A 110 -4.28 -18.02 -3.25
N GLY A 111 -3.19 -17.50 -3.80
CA GLY A 111 -3.20 -16.23 -4.53
C GLY A 111 -3.21 -14.97 -3.66
N VAL A 112 -3.07 -15.11 -2.34
CA VAL A 112 -3.03 -14.02 -1.37
C VAL A 112 -1.65 -13.98 -0.72
N GLY A 113 -0.97 -12.85 -0.86
CA GLY A 113 0.21 -12.49 -0.09
C GLY A 113 -0.19 -11.82 1.23
N THR A 114 0.42 -12.21 2.35
CA THR A 114 0.23 -11.51 3.64
C THR A 114 1.56 -10.92 4.09
N ILE A 115 1.53 -9.65 4.48
CA ILE A 115 2.69 -8.91 4.99
C ILE A 115 2.35 -8.33 6.36
N ALA A 116 3.22 -8.49 7.35
CA ALA A 116 3.16 -7.71 8.58
C ALA A 116 3.83 -6.36 8.35
N ALA A 117 3.11 -5.26 8.62
CA ALA A 117 3.66 -3.92 8.56
C ALA A 117 4.49 -3.66 9.83
N GLU A 118 5.75 -4.06 9.80
CA GLU A 118 6.71 -3.76 10.86
C GLU A 118 7.28 -2.35 10.68
N ALA A 119 7.39 -1.60 11.78
CA ALA A 119 7.98 -0.27 11.73
C ALA A 119 9.45 -0.34 11.29
N ASN A 120 9.85 0.54 10.36
CA ASN A 120 11.24 0.65 9.87
C ASN A 120 11.75 -0.59 9.11
N SER A 121 10.86 -1.44 8.62
CA SER A 121 11.20 -2.61 7.82
C SER A 121 10.20 -2.75 6.68
N TYR A 122 10.68 -3.02 5.47
CA TYR A 122 9.84 -3.20 4.28
C TYR A 122 10.15 -4.54 3.61
N ILE A 123 9.23 -5.05 2.81
CA ILE A 123 9.44 -6.28 2.06
C ILE A 123 10.01 -5.94 0.68
N PRO A 124 11.25 -6.34 0.35
CA PRO A 124 11.78 -6.14 -0.99
C PRO A 124 11.05 -7.04 -1.98
N PHE A 125 10.92 -6.58 -3.22
CA PHE A 125 10.18 -7.30 -4.25
C PHE A 125 10.74 -8.69 -4.53
N ASP A 126 12.06 -8.88 -4.43
CA ASP A 126 12.70 -10.19 -4.58
C ASP A 126 12.25 -11.22 -3.54
N SER A 127 11.81 -10.79 -2.35
CA SER A 127 11.23 -11.71 -1.36
C SER A 127 9.82 -12.15 -1.75
N ILE A 128 9.06 -11.27 -2.41
CA ILE A 128 7.72 -11.58 -2.91
C ILE A 128 7.83 -12.60 -4.05
N THR A 129 8.69 -12.35 -5.04
CA THR A 129 8.84 -13.23 -6.20
C THR A 129 9.34 -14.62 -5.79
N LYS A 130 10.34 -14.68 -4.90
CA LYS A 130 10.86 -15.95 -4.36
C LYS A 130 9.80 -16.82 -3.68
N GLU A 131 8.79 -16.24 -3.05
CA GLU A 131 7.71 -17.01 -2.39
C GLU A 131 6.58 -17.36 -3.37
N VAL A 132 6.31 -16.52 -4.36
CA VAL A 132 5.29 -16.77 -5.38
C VAL A 132 5.74 -17.86 -6.38
N ASP A 133 7.03 -17.96 -6.64
CA ASP A 133 7.62 -18.92 -7.58
C ASP A 133 7.83 -20.34 -7.02
N LYS A 134 7.56 -20.56 -5.72
CA LYS A 134 7.69 -21.88 -5.09
C LYS A 134 6.62 -22.85 -5.57
#